data_AF-A0A7Y2ATB7-F1
#
_entry.id   AF-A0A7Y2ATB7-F1
#
_cell.length_a   1.000
_cell.length_b   1.000
_cell.length_c   1.000
_cell.angle_alpha   90.00
_cell.angle_beta   90.00
_cell.angle_gamma   90.00
#
_symmetry.space_group_name_H-M   'P 1'
#
loop_
_entity.id
_entity.type
_entity.pdbx_description
1 polymer ?
#
loop_
_entity_poly.entity_id
_entity_poly.type
_entity_poly.pdbx_seq_one_letter_code
_entity_poly.pdbx_strand_id
1 'polypeptide(L)'
;EKDYLKAWYVRNVAYATNDTYGISDYYTDSLRSKLADILQINKETKTTIYQTTLAHHPALDFYSADGTLVVFTDEDVATYQEIWQDGLLVAKKRASTSFKVMMLLEDGFWRIRHLVAIKGHSGAKVDSKQAENYKIVENSKGLNYYPSKSAWDTFGANFNEEIISKDFSQIGEMGLNMIRIFVPYEDFGKATVDPDKLKKLQNLLDIADTYDIKVLVTLFDFYGNYELMDWTLTHRHAQTIVTKLKDHPALFGWDIKNEPDLDFESRTQENVLAWLEEMITRIRTWDPEHPVTIGWSSATAAKHLADQVHFVSFHYYKEPSEFVKTYKELKERVGGKSILLSEYGYSSYSGFWNLYTGSETNQADYYEIMQNQLIEEKLPYLFWTLFDFDEVPNSVVGRLPWRKERQKRFGIITVDGERKSAYQYLDKSGLK
;
A
#
# COMPACT_ATOMS: atom_id res chain seq x y z
N GLU A 1 -5.32 2.95 27.35
CA GLU A 1 -4.58 2.72 26.09
C GLU A 1 -4.51 3.95 25.18
N LYS A 2 -5.62 4.56 24.75
CA LYS A 2 -5.61 5.74 23.86
C LYS A 2 -4.67 6.86 24.33
N ASP A 3 -4.74 7.26 25.59
CA ASP A 3 -3.89 8.32 26.13
C ASP A 3 -2.43 7.91 26.28
N TYR A 4 -2.16 6.62 26.49
CA TYR A 4 -0.81 6.07 26.49
C TYR A 4 -0.15 6.15 25.10
N LEU A 5 -0.87 5.78 24.04
CA LEU A 5 -0.38 5.89 22.66
C LEU A 5 -0.17 7.35 22.26
N LYS A 6 -1.05 8.26 22.70
CA LYS A 6 -0.85 9.70 22.50
C LYS A 6 0.38 10.23 23.25
N ALA A 7 0.64 9.74 24.47
CA ALA A 7 1.85 10.11 25.20
C ALA A 7 3.12 9.75 24.43
N TRP A 8 3.16 8.58 23.78
CA TRP A 8 4.26 8.20 22.88
C TRP A 8 4.38 9.14 21.69
N TYR A 9 3.27 9.45 21.02
CA TYR A 9 3.24 10.39 19.90
C TYR A 9 3.80 11.77 20.30
N VAL A 10 3.31 12.35 21.40
CA VAL A 10 3.76 13.66 21.88
C VAL A 10 5.26 13.63 22.23
N ARG A 11 5.75 12.54 22.82
CA ARG A 11 7.19 12.38 23.08
C ARG A 11 8.02 12.32 21.79
N ASN A 12 7.53 11.63 20.77
CA ASN A 12 8.20 11.56 19.47
C ASN A 12 8.23 12.93 18.78
N VAL A 13 7.13 13.69 18.84
CA VAL A 13 7.08 15.08 18.36
C VAL A 13 8.09 15.94 19.11
N ALA A 14 8.13 15.84 20.43
CA ALA A 14 9.07 16.59 21.26
C ALA A 14 10.53 16.31 20.90
N TYR A 15 10.88 15.05 20.59
CA TYR A 15 12.22 14.69 20.12
C TYR A 15 12.54 15.20 18.70
N ALA A 16 11.55 15.28 17.83
CA ALA A 16 11.72 15.77 16.47
C ALA A 16 11.83 17.31 16.40
N THR A 17 11.14 18.03 17.31
CA THR A 17 11.14 19.50 17.34
C THR A 17 12.08 20.09 18.39
N ASN A 18 12.56 19.25 19.31
CA ASN A 18 13.18 19.66 20.57
C ASN A 18 12.28 20.63 21.39
N ASP A 19 10.95 20.52 21.28
CA ASP A 19 10.00 21.35 22.01
C ASP A 19 9.24 20.53 23.06
N THR A 20 9.03 21.11 24.23
CA THR A 20 8.23 20.52 25.32
C THR A 20 6.71 20.64 25.09
N TYR A 21 6.26 21.28 24.02
CA TYR A 21 4.84 21.49 23.72
C TYR A 21 4.03 20.19 23.80
N GLY A 22 2.93 20.21 24.57
CA GLY A 22 2.03 19.08 24.79
C GLY A 22 2.51 18.02 25.78
N ILE A 23 3.80 18.01 26.18
CA ILE A 23 4.33 17.03 27.15
C ILE A 23 3.61 17.12 28.51
N SER A 24 3.17 18.32 28.89
CA SER A 24 2.40 18.57 30.13
C SER A 24 1.12 17.77 30.25
N ASP A 25 0.52 17.41 29.12
CA ASP A 25 -0.83 16.84 29.09
C ASP A 25 -0.80 15.32 29.30
N TYR A 26 0.36 14.69 29.08
CA TYR A 26 0.52 13.23 29.09
C TYR A 26 1.56 12.71 30.07
N TYR A 27 2.32 13.59 30.73
CA TYR A 27 3.41 13.22 31.62
C TYR A 27 3.34 13.99 32.94
N THR A 28 3.57 13.29 34.05
CA THR A 28 3.62 13.94 35.38
C THR A 28 4.90 14.75 35.56
N ASP A 29 4.89 15.73 36.46
CA ASP A 29 6.00 16.66 36.78
C ASP A 29 7.39 16.03 36.78
N SER A 30 7.53 14.90 37.47
CA SER A 30 8.82 14.21 37.60
C SER A 30 9.38 13.71 36.25
N LEU A 31 8.51 13.26 35.34
CA LEU A 31 8.94 12.80 34.01
C LEU A 31 9.09 13.98 33.04
N ARG A 32 8.29 15.04 33.21
CA ARG A 32 8.43 16.29 32.44
C ARG A 32 9.83 16.89 32.59
N SER A 33 10.33 16.96 33.82
CA SER A 33 11.70 17.44 34.09
C SER A 33 12.75 16.61 33.35
N LYS A 34 12.67 15.27 33.43
CA LYS A 34 13.63 14.38 32.75
C LYS A 34 13.59 14.52 31.24
N LEU A 35 12.39 14.66 30.66
CA LEU A 35 12.24 14.88 29.23
C LEU A 35 12.81 16.25 28.84
N ALA A 36 12.52 17.31 29.60
CA ALA A 36 13.08 18.64 29.37
C ALA A 36 14.63 18.63 29.39
N ASP A 37 15.25 17.90 30.31
CA ASP A 37 16.72 17.77 30.38
C ASP A 37 17.27 17.12 29.10
N ILE A 38 16.64 16.05 28.59
CA ILE A 38 17.03 15.40 27.34
C ILE A 38 16.88 16.35 26.15
N LEU A 39 15.76 17.09 26.06
CA LEU A 39 15.52 18.04 24.97
C LEU A 39 16.50 19.21 25.00
N GLN A 40 16.90 19.65 26.19
CA GLN A 40 17.90 20.69 26.37
C GLN A 40 19.28 20.21 25.89
N ILE A 41 19.69 18.99 26.28
CA ILE A 41 20.93 18.37 25.78
C ILE A 41 20.89 18.28 24.25
N ASN A 42 19.78 17.80 23.68
CA ASN A 42 19.62 17.72 22.23
C ASN A 42 19.78 19.08 21.53
N LYS A 43 19.24 20.17 22.10
CA LYS A 43 19.45 21.53 21.56
C LYS A 43 20.92 21.93 21.60
N GLU A 44 21.58 21.70 22.73
CA GLU A 44 22.99 22.04 22.93
C GLU A 44 23.92 21.26 21.99
N THR A 45 23.62 19.98 21.76
CA THR A 45 24.38 19.10 20.85
C THR A 45 23.87 19.12 19.41
N LYS A 46 22.92 19.99 19.09
CA LYS A 46 22.24 20.09 17.78
C LYS A 46 21.81 18.73 17.24
N THR A 47 21.28 17.91 18.14
CA THR A 47 20.77 16.58 17.87
C THR A 47 19.27 16.64 17.67
N THR A 48 18.78 16.05 16.60
CA THR A 48 17.35 15.85 16.33
C THR A 48 17.09 14.36 16.26
N ILE A 49 16.07 13.90 16.97
CA ILE A 49 15.70 12.49 16.98
C ILE A 49 14.33 12.37 16.34
N TYR A 50 14.28 11.79 15.14
CA TYR A 50 13.03 11.35 14.54
C TYR A 50 12.77 9.92 15.02
N GLN A 51 11.66 9.70 15.69
CA GLN A 51 11.32 8.38 16.24
C GLN A 51 9.84 8.09 16.02
N THR A 52 9.52 6.82 15.82
CA THR A 52 8.15 6.33 15.90
C THR A 52 8.09 4.99 16.62
N THR A 53 6.94 4.68 17.22
CA THR A 53 6.63 3.34 17.74
C THR A 53 5.80 2.60 16.70
N LEU A 54 6.11 1.33 16.50
CA LEU A 54 5.59 0.54 15.38
C LEU A 54 4.61 -0.54 15.83
N ALA A 55 4.74 -1.00 17.07
CA ALA A 55 3.83 -1.94 17.72
C ALA A 55 3.86 -1.73 19.24
N HIS A 56 2.72 -1.98 19.88
CA HIS A 56 2.50 -1.97 21.32
C HIS A 56 1.63 -3.17 21.69
N HIS A 57 1.92 -3.80 22.83
CA HIS A 57 1.19 -4.95 23.37
C HIS A 57 0.95 -4.73 24.88
N PRO A 58 0.10 -3.76 25.27
CA PRO A 58 -0.16 -3.46 26.68
C PRO A 58 -1.01 -4.56 27.33
N ALA A 59 -0.49 -5.15 28.40
CA ALA A 59 -1.18 -6.08 29.28
C ALA A 59 -1.37 -5.46 30.66
N LEU A 60 -2.61 -5.40 31.13
CA LEU A 60 -2.96 -4.80 32.42
C LEU A 60 -2.36 -5.61 33.59
N ASP A 61 -1.58 -4.95 34.45
CA ASP A 61 -1.03 -5.56 35.66
C ASP A 61 -1.93 -5.25 36.89
N PHE A 62 -2.40 -4.01 36.98
CA PHE A 62 -3.14 -3.50 38.14
C PHE A 62 -4.01 -2.29 37.77
N TYR A 63 -5.18 -2.21 38.37
CA TYR A 63 -6.06 -1.05 38.32
C TYR A 63 -6.55 -0.74 39.74
N SER A 64 -6.41 0.51 40.19
CA SER A 64 -6.80 0.89 41.55
C SER A 64 -8.32 0.94 41.70
N ALA A 65 -8.81 0.62 42.91
CA ALA A 65 -10.24 0.58 43.20
C ALA A 65 -10.92 1.95 43.11
N ASP A 66 -10.18 3.04 43.35
CA ASP A 66 -10.64 4.42 43.20
C ASP A 66 -10.58 4.92 41.73
N GLY A 67 -10.07 4.09 40.81
CA GLY A 67 -9.99 4.37 39.38
C GLY A 67 -8.93 5.40 38.98
N THR A 68 -8.06 5.83 39.90
CA THR A 68 -7.08 6.91 39.66
C THR A 68 -5.69 6.42 39.22
N LEU A 69 -5.39 5.13 39.30
CA LEU A 69 -4.08 4.56 39.00
C LEU A 69 -4.22 3.29 38.16
N VAL A 70 -3.38 3.19 37.13
CA VAL A 70 -3.24 1.98 36.32
C VAL A 70 -1.76 1.62 36.16
N VAL A 71 -1.45 0.33 36.29
CA VAL A 71 -0.14 -0.25 35.98
C VAL A 71 -0.34 -1.32 34.92
N PHE A 72 0.51 -1.32 33.92
CA PHE A 72 0.49 -2.32 32.85
C PHE A 72 1.90 -2.53 32.32
N THR A 73 2.11 -3.69 31.73
CA THR A 73 3.33 -4.03 31.01
C THR A 73 3.05 -3.92 29.51
N ASP A 74 3.82 -3.10 28.80
CA ASP A 74 3.78 -3.02 27.35
C ASP A 74 4.94 -3.82 26.77
N GLU A 75 4.62 -5.01 26.26
CA GLU A 75 5.62 -5.97 25.84
C GLU A 75 6.13 -5.71 24.42
N ASP A 76 7.44 -5.89 24.26
CA ASP A 76 8.16 -5.89 23.00
C ASP A 76 7.84 -4.69 22.07
N VAL A 77 7.73 -3.49 22.66
CA VAL A 77 7.49 -2.24 21.93
C VAL A 77 8.54 -2.06 20.85
N ALA A 78 8.09 -2.16 19.60
CA ALA A 78 8.95 -2.00 18.44
C ALA A 78 9.11 -0.51 18.13
N THR A 79 10.33 -0.02 18.00
CA THR A 79 10.64 1.38 17.67
C THR A 79 11.57 1.47 16.48
N TYR A 80 11.36 2.47 15.63
CA TYR A 80 12.33 2.92 14.62
C TYR A 80 12.76 4.34 14.96
N GLN A 81 14.06 4.60 14.90
CA GLN A 81 14.68 5.87 15.26
C GLN A 81 15.73 6.27 14.22
N GLU A 82 15.71 7.53 13.83
CA GLU A 82 16.77 8.21 13.10
C GLU A 82 17.35 9.31 13.98
N ILE A 83 18.67 9.29 14.17
CA ILE A 83 19.40 10.28 14.96
C ILE A 83 20.16 11.15 13.96
N TRP A 84 19.91 12.45 14.04
CA TRP A 84 20.57 13.46 13.25
C TRP A 84 21.37 14.37 14.16
N GLN A 85 22.59 14.70 13.80
CA GLN A 85 23.44 15.62 14.52
C GLN A 85 24.02 16.62 13.55
N ASP A 86 23.90 17.92 13.84
CA ASP A 86 24.33 18.99 12.94
C ASP A 86 23.73 18.88 11.51
N GLY A 87 22.50 18.36 11.42
CA GLY A 87 21.81 18.15 10.13
C GLY A 87 22.31 16.95 9.32
N LEU A 88 23.21 16.13 9.88
CA LEU A 88 23.68 14.89 9.28
C LEU A 88 23.07 13.67 9.97
N LEU A 89 22.57 12.72 9.20
CA LEU A 89 22.10 11.44 9.73
C LEU A 89 23.29 10.65 10.29
N VAL A 90 23.31 10.42 11.60
CA VAL A 90 24.39 9.68 12.28
C VAL A 90 24.05 8.23 12.57
N ALA A 91 22.76 7.90 12.76
CA ALA A 91 22.34 6.53 13.03
C ALA A 91 20.88 6.28 12.66
N LYS A 92 20.60 5.04 12.22
CA LYS A 92 19.25 4.47 12.13
C LYS A 92 19.19 3.24 13.03
N LYS A 93 18.15 3.11 13.85
CA LYS A 93 18.03 2.01 14.83
C LYS A 93 16.61 1.46 14.86
N ARG A 94 16.50 0.13 14.75
CA ARG A 94 15.32 -0.64 15.17
C ARG A 94 15.60 -1.25 16.54
N ALA A 95 14.63 -1.18 17.44
CA ALA A 95 14.72 -1.80 18.75
C ALA A 95 13.38 -2.40 19.16
N SER A 96 13.42 -3.45 19.95
CA SER A 96 12.26 -3.97 20.68
C SER A 96 12.60 -3.87 22.17
N THR A 97 11.73 -3.24 22.95
CA THR A 97 11.95 -3.05 24.39
C THR A 97 10.61 -3.14 25.10
N SER A 98 10.55 -3.95 26.15
CA SER A 98 9.36 -4.02 27.00
C SER A 98 9.38 -2.90 28.04
N PHE A 99 8.22 -2.38 28.41
CA PHE A 99 8.10 -1.30 29.39
C PHE A 99 7.11 -1.65 30.49
N LYS A 100 7.49 -1.40 31.74
CA LYS A 100 6.52 -1.31 32.84
C LYS A 100 6.06 0.13 32.96
N VAL A 101 4.74 0.33 32.85
CA VAL A 101 4.12 1.64 32.77
C VAL A 101 3.19 1.83 33.96
N MET A 102 3.27 3.00 34.59
CA MET A 102 2.29 3.47 35.57
C MET A 102 1.72 4.80 35.09
N MET A 103 0.40 4.89 35.04
CA MET A 103 -0.31 6.14 34.76
C MET A 103 -1.22 6.54 35.92
N LEU A 104 -1.37 7.84 36.10
CA LEU A 104 -2.26 8.46 37.09
C LEU A 104 -3.33 9.27 36.37
N LEU A 105 -4.54 9.27 36.89
CA LEU A 105 -5.63 10.13 36.44
C LEU A 105 -5.59 11.43 37.26
N GLU A 106 -5.17 12.51 36.62
CA GLU A 106 -4.99 13.82 37.25
C GLU A 106 -5.79 14.87 36.46
N ASP A 107 -6.70 15.59 37.12
CA ASP A 107 -7.56 16.60 36.49
C ASP A 107 -8.36 16.09 35.28
N GLY A 108 -8.73 14.81 35.30
CA GLY A 108 -9.46 14.15 34.22
C GLY A 108 -8.58 13.65 33.05
N PHE A 109 -7.26 13.76 33.15
CA PHE A 109 -6.31 13.30 32.12
C PHE A 109 -5.40 12.20 32.65
N TRP A 110 -5.25 11.13 31.87
CA TRP A 110 -4.29 10.05 32.17
C TRP A 110 -2.87 10.51 31.81
N ARG A 111 -1.99 10.57 32.82
CA ARG A 111 -0.58 10.96 32.66
C ARG A 111 0.36 9.83 33.06
N ILE A 112 1.41 9.62 32.27
CA ILE A 112 2.48 8.68 32.58
C ILE A 112 3.29 9.20 33.78
N ARG A 113 3.29 8.42 34.85
CA ARG A 113 4.13 8.62 36.05
C ARG A 113 5.45 7.87 35.95
N HIS A 114 5.40 6.61 35.53
CA HIS A 114 6.58 5.78 35.30
C HIS A 114 6.52 5.12 33.93
N LEU A 115 7.65 5.14 33.23
CA LEU A 115 7.88 4.42 31.99
C LEU A 115 9.27 3.80 32.07
N VAL A 116 9.32 2.55 32.55
CA VAL A 116 10.58 1.87 32.90
C VAL A 116 10.84 0.77 31.90
N ALA A 117 11.94 0.86 31.16
CA ALA A 117 12.39 -0.22 30.28
C ALA A 117 12.75 -1.45 31.11
N ILE A 118 12.24 -2.61 30.70
CA ILE A 118 12.51 -3.92 31.30
C ILE A 118 13.03 -4.87 30.22
N LYS A 119 13.67 -5.98 30.63
CA LYS A 119 14.06 -7.02 29.67
C LYS A 119 12.80 -7.61 29.03
N GLY A 120 12.74 -7.60 27.71
CA GLY A 120 11.69 -8.25 26.94
C GLY A 120 11.82 -9.78 26.96
N HIS A 121 10.73 -10.45 26.59
CA HIS A 121 10.65 -11.90 26.46
C HIS A 121 11.04 -12.31 25.04
N SER A 122 12.19 -11.86 24.52
CA SER A 122 12.51 -12.09 23.12
C SER A 122 12.87 -13.56 22.84
N GLY A 123 11.87 -14.30 22.36
CA GLY A 123 11.97 -15.66 21.80
C GLY A 123 11.17 -15.89 20.52
N ALA A 124 10.45 -14.90 20.00
CA ALA A 124 9.67 -15.08 18.77
C ALA A 124 10.58 -14.96 17.53
N LYS A 125 11.12 -16.10 17.09
CA LYS A 125 11.47 -16.27 15.68
C LYS A 125 10.17 -16.21 14.90
N VAL A 126 10.03 -15.21 14.04
CA VAL A 126 9.01 -15.24 12.98
C VAL A 126 9.43 -16.36 12.04
N ASP A 127 8.86 -17.55 12.24
CA ASP A 127 8.97 -18.63 11.27
C ASP A 127 8.25 -18.16 10.01
N SER A 128 9.03 -17.65 9.05
CA SER A 128 8.54 -17.39 7.71
C SER A 128 8.26 -18.75 7.07
N LYS A 129 7.05 -19.29 7.26
CA LYS A 129 6.51 -20.23 6.29
C LYS A 129 6.43 -19.45 4.99
N GLN A 130 7.39 -19.69 4.09
CA GLN A 130 7.28 -19.25 2.70
C GLN A 130 6.05 -19.95 2.13
N ALA A 131 4.93 -19.23 2.07
CA ALA A 131 3.66 -19.77 1.62
C ALA A 131 3.79 -20.32 0.20
N GLU A 132 3.15 -21.46 -0.06
CA GLU A 132 3.09 -22.17 -1.33
C GLU A 132 2.45 -21.34 -2.48
N ASN A 133 2.03 -20.11 -2.20
CA ASN A 133 1.32 -19.17 -3.07
C ASN A 133 2.11 -18.63 -4.28
N TYR A 134 3.41 -18.88 -4.39
CA TYR A 134 4.22 -18.41 -5.53
C TYR A 134 3.75 -18.99 -6.89
N LYS A 135 3.19 -20.20 -6.90
CA LYS A 135 2.66 -20.83 -8.12
C LYS A 135 1.38 -20.17 -8.66
N ILE A 136 0.65 -19.42 -7.83
CA ILE A 136 -0.62 -18.78 -8.26
C ILE A 136 -0.33 -17.55 -9.13
N VAL A 137 0.78 -16.84 -8.89
CA VAL A 137 1.20 -15.70 -9.74
C VAL A 137 1.34 -16.14 -11.20
N GLU A 138 1.95 -17.30 -11.47
CA GLU A 138 2.28 -17.76 -12.84
C GLU A 138 1.07 -17.94 -13.76
N ASN A 139 -0.12 -18.18 -13.19
CA ASN A 139 -1.37 -18.36 -13.94
C ASN A 139 -2.27 -17.11 -13.96
N SER A 140 -1.79 -15.99 -13.42
CA SER A 140 -2.59 -14.76 -13.30
C SER A 140 -2.76 -14.09 -14.67
N LYS A 141 -4.01 -14.04 -15.14
CA LYS A 141 -4.41 -13.34 -16.37
C LYS A 141 -5.58 -12.46 -16.02
N GLY A 142 -5.38 -11.15 -16.09
CA GLY A 142 -6.34 -10.23 -15.51
C GLY A 142 -6.21 -8.81 -16.01
N LEU A 143 -6.75 -7.90 -15.21
CA LEU A 143 -6.77 -6.48 -15.51
C LEU A 143 -6.74 -5.62 -14.24
N ASN A 144 -6.43 -4.35 -14.43
CA ASN A 144 -6.66 -3.32 -13.42
C ASN A 144 -8.11 -2.85 -13.53
N TYR A 145 -8.88 -3.05 -12.46
CA TYR A 145 -10.33 -2.91 -12.49
C TYR A 145 -10.79 -1.57 -11.91
N TYR A 146 -11.58 -0.87 -12.72
CA TYR A 146 -12.50 0.16 -12.29
C TYR A 146 -13.90 -0.16 -12.84
N PRO A 147 -14.97 0.06 -12.05
CA PRO A 147 -16.33 -0.09 -12.56
C PRO A 147 -16.59 0.91 -13.68
N SER A 148 -17.34 0.47 -14.69
CA SER A 148 -17.64 1.26 -15.90
C SER A 148 -18.24 2.66 -15.63
N LYS A 149 -18.95 2.84 -14.50
CA LYS A 149 -19.65 4.09 -14.16
C LYS A 149 -19.07 4.86 -12.96
N SER A 150 -18.04 4.34 -12.30
CA SER A 150 -17.48 4.96 -11.08
C SER A 150 -15.97 4.77 -10.98
N ALA A 151 -15.26 4.91 -12.10
CA ALA A 151 -13.80 4.83 -12.14
C ALA A 151 -13.16 5.89 -11.23
N TRP A 152 -12.10 5.50 -10.51
CA TRP A 152 -11.44 6.30 -9.44
C TRP A 152 -12.34 6.71 -8.27
N ASP A 153 -13.59 6.25 -8.21
CA ASP A 153 -14.52 6.40 -7.08
C ASP A 153 -15.26 5.08 -6.81
N THR A 154 -14.57 3.95 -6.96
CA THR A 154 -15.14 2.59 -6.86
C THR A 154 -15.99 2.44 -5.61
N PHE A 155 -15.49 2.88 -4.45
CA PHE A 155 -16.14 2.71 -3.14
C PHE A 155 -16.95 3.93 -2.70
N GLY A 156 -17.17 4.89 -3.60
CA GLY A 156 -17.91 6.12 -3.37
C GLY A 156 -19.43 5.94 -3.34
N ALA A 157 -20.14 7.06 -3.52
CA ALA A 157 -21.59 7.09 -3.44
C ALA A 157 -22.28 6.26 -4.55
N ASN A 158 -21.60 6.08 -5.68
CA ASN A 158 -22.12 5.36 -6.85
C ASN A 158 -21.73 3.87 -6.87
N PHE A 159 -21.22 3.31 -5.76
CA PHE A 159 -20.95 1.88 -5.64
C PHE A 159 -22.21 1.07 -5.96
N ASN A 160 -22.09 0.15 -6.92
CA ASN A 160 -23.22 -0.62 -7.42
C ASN A 160 -22.81 -2.08 -7.66
N GLU A 161 -23.36 -2.98 -6.83
CA GLU A 161 -23.05 -4.41 -6.87
C GLU A 161 -23.52 -5.09 -8.16
N GLU A 162 -24.63 -4.66 -8.76
CA GLU A 162 -25.12 -5.23 -10.01
C GLU A 162 -24.20 -4.89 -11.19
N ILE A 163 -23.67 -3.67 -11.23
CA ILE A 163 -22.67 -3.27 -12.24
C ILE A 163 -21.39 -4.09 -12.05
N ILE A 164 -20.89 -4.18 -10.82
CA ILE A 164 -19.66 -4.95 -10.52
C ILE A 164 -19.86 -6.43 -10.86
N SER A 165 -21.00 -7.02 -10.52
CA SER A 165 -21.35 -8.41 -10.85
C SER A 165 -21.41 -8.65 -12.35
N LYS A 166 -22.02 -7.73 -13.12
CA LYS A 166 -22.03 -7.80 -14.59
C LYS A 166 -20.62 -7.71 -15.18
N ASP A 167 -19.82 -6.77 -14.68
CA ASP A 167 -18.43 -6.60 -15.10
C ASP A 167 -17.62 -7.88 -14.82
N PHE A 168 -17.79 -8.48 -13.63
CA PHE A 168 -17.08 -9.69 -13.22
C PHE A 168 -17.54 -10.93 -13.99
N SER A 169 -18.83 -11.04 -14.32
CA SER A 169 -19.33 -12.05 -15.26
C SER A 169 -18.61 -11.94 -16.60
N GLN A 170 -18.48 -10.73 -17.14
CA GLN A 170 -17.77 -10.50 -18.41
C GLN A 170 -16.28 -10.83 -18.32
N ILE A 171 -15.62 -10.51 -17.21
CA ILE A 171 -14.21 -10.87 -16.95
C ILE A 171 -14.03 -12.39 -16.92
N GLY A 172 -14.92 -13.11 -16.23
CA GLY A 172 -14.90 -14.58 -16.17
C GLY A 172 -15.20 -15.23 -17.52
N GLU A 173 -16.14 -14.68 -18.29
CA GLU A 173 -16.44 -15.10 -19.66
C GLU A 173 -15.24 -14.97 -20.59
N MET A 174 -14.43 -13.90 -20.44
CA MET A 174 -13.16 -13.73 -21.16
C MET A 174 -12.08 -14.74 -20.73
N GLY A 175 -12.32 -15.58 -19.73
CA GLY A 175 -11.33 -16.52 -19.20
C GLY A 175 -10.22 -15.85 -18.38
N LEU A 176 -10.46 -14.64 -17.87
CA LEU A 176 -9.57 -13.96 -16.93
C LEU A 176 -9.92 -14.40 -15.51
N ASN A 177 -8.92 -14.42 -14.62
CA ASN A 177 -9.04 -14.97 -13.26
C ASN A 177 -8.54 -14.02 -12.16
N MET A 178 -8.12 -12.81 -12.53
CA MET A 178 -7.58 -11.86 -11.57
C MET A 178 -7.97 -10.42 -11.89
N ILE A 179 -8.19 -9.65 -10.83
CA ILE A 179 -8.28 -8.19 -10.90
C ILE A 179 -7.32 -7.55 -9.91
N ARG A 180 -6.77 -6.40 -10.27
CA ARG A 180 -6.11 -5.47 -9.35
C ARG A 180 -7.01 -4.28 -9.09
N ILE A 181 -7.23 -3.95 -7.82
CA ILE A 181 -8.08 -2.84 -7.37
C ILE A 181 -7.29 -1.84 -6.53
N PHE A 182 -7.84 -0.64 -6.35
CA PHE A 182 -7.16 0.49 -5.73
C PHE A 182 -7.95 1.02 -4.54
N VAL A 183 -7.28 1.10 -3.38
CA VAL A 183 -7.83 1.71 -2.15
C VAL A 183 -7.18 3.08 -1.96
N PRO A 184 -7.89 4.20 -2.20
CA PRO A 184 -7.31 5.53 -2.05
C PRO A 184 -7.18 5.92 -0.57
N TYR A 185 -5.95 6.18 -0.11
CA TYR A 185 -5.66 6.36 1.33
C TYR A 185 -6.52 7.46 1.99
N GLU A 186 -6.62 8.64 1.35
CA GLU A 186 -7.35 9.76 1.94
C GLU A 186 -8.86 9.53 1.94
N ASP A 187 -9.39 9.08 0.81
CA ASP A 187 -10.81 8.85 0.60
C ASP A 187 -11.33 7.71 1.51
N PHE A 188 -10.50 6.70 1.79
CA PHE A 188 -10.87 5.59 2.68
C PHE A 188 -10.84 5.94 4.18
N GLY A 189 -10.59 7.20 4.56
CA GLY A 189 -10.58 7.64 5.97
C GLY A 189 -9.20 7.63 6.64
N LYS A 190 -8.11 7.48 5.87
CA LYS A 190 -6.73 7.52 6.39
C LYS A 190 -6.55 6.46 7.50
N ALA A 191 -6.02 6.86 8.65
CA ALA A 191 -5.82 5.99 9.82
C ALA A 191 -7.12 5.55 10.53
N THR A 192 -8.26 6.19 10.24
CA THR A 192 -9.58 5.80 10.76
C THR A 192 -10.43 5.36 9.59
N VAL A 193 -10.20 4.12 9.15
CA VAL A 193 -10.83 3.57 7.95
C VAL A 193 -12.35 3.70 8.03
N ASP A 194 -12.94 4.22 6.96
CA ASP A 194 -14.38 4.37 6.81
C ASP A 194 -15.06 2.97 6.80
N PRO A 195 -15.91 2.65 7.79
CA PRO A 195 -16.55 1.35 7.87
C PRO A 195 -17.44 1.02 6.67
N ASP A 196 -18.09 2.02 6.06
CA ASP A 196 -18.98 1.82 4.92
C ASP A 196 -18.18 1.45 3.67
N LYS A 197 -17.03 2.12 3.46
CA LYS A 197 -16.12 1.78 2.35
C LYS A 197 -15.45 0.43 2.54
N LEU A 198 -15.06 0.10 3.77
CA LEU A 198 -14.53 -1.23 4.09
C LEU A 198 -15.57 -2.33 3.87
N LYS A 199 -16.85 -2.05 4.10
CA LYS A 199 -17.94 -2.98 3.76
C LYS A 199 -18.09 -3.13 2.25
N LYS A 200 -18.07 -2.04 1.48
CA LYS A 200 -18.12 -2.10 0.01
C LYS A 200 -16.94 -2.86 -0.60
N LEU A 201 -15.74 -2.73 -0.01
CA LEU A 201 -14.58 -3.52 -0.39
C LEU A 201 -14.78 -5.01 -0.14
N GLN A 202 -15.35 -5.40 1.01
CA GLN A 202 -15.75 -6.80 1.26
C GLN A 202 -16.77 -7.28 0.23
N ASN A 203 -17.84 -6.51 -0.02
CA ASN A 203 -18.86 -6.88 -1.00
C ASN A 203 -18.28 -7.07 -2.40
N LEU A 204 -17.31 -6.24 -2.82
CA LEU A 204 -16.59 -6.44 -4.09
C LEU A 204 -15.83 -7.77 -4.10
N LEU A 205 -15.12 -8.11 -3.02
CA LEU A 205 -14.43 -9.39 -2.90
C LEU A 205 -15.42 -10.58 -2.86
N ASP A 206 -16.57 -10.44 -2.20
CA ASP A 206 -17.64 -11.45 -2.18
C ASP A 206 -18.13 -11.72 -3.61
N ILE A 207 -18.39 -10.67 -4.40
CA ILE A 207 -18.78 -10.81 -5.81
C ILE A 207 -17.65 -11.45 -6.60
N ALA A 208 -16.39 -11.06 -6.39
CA ALA A 208 -15.24 -11.68 -7.08
C ALA A 208 -15.17 -13.20 -6.83
N ASP A 209 -15.44 -13.63 -5.59
CA ASP A 209 -15.47 -15.05 -5.21
C ASP A 209 -16.53 -15.82 -5.99
N THR A 210 -17.73 -15.24 -6.20
CA THR A 210 -18.81 -15.89 -6.97
C THR A 210 -18.42 -16.20 -8.42
N TYR A 211 -17.45 -15.47 -8.98
CA TYR A 211 -16.95 -15.64 -10.35
C TYR A 211 -15.55 -16.30 -10.40
N ASP A 212 -15.04 -16.81 -9.27
CA ASP A 212 -13.69 -17.38 -9.15
C ASP A 212 -12.58 -16.40 -9.61
N ILE A 213 -12.76 -15.10 -9.33
CA ILE A 213 -11.80 -14.05 -9.63
C ILE A 213 -11.01 -13.74 -8.36
N LYS A 214 -9.67 -13.81 -8.46
CA LYS A 214 -8.76 -13.41 -7.38
C LYS A 214 -8.48 -11.91 -7.41
N VAL A 215 -8.32 -11.31 -6.24
CA VAL A 215 -8.21 -9.85 -6.08
C VAL A 215 -6.87 -9.46 -5.48
N LEU A 216 -6.06 -8.72 -6.25
CA LEU A 216 -4.86 -8.04 -5.78
C LEU A 216 -5.24 -6.64 -5.28
N VAL A 217 -5.15 -6.40 -3.97
CA VAL A 217 -5.59 -5.14 -3.36
C VAL A 217 -4.41 -4.16 -3.24
N THR A 218 -4.49 -3.02 -3.92
CA THR A 218 -3.52 -1.92 -3.80
C THR A 218 -3.88 -1.01 -2.63
N LEU A 219 -3.09 -1.02 -1.56
CA LEU A 219 -3.46 -0.45 -0.25
C LEU A 219 -3.37 1.08 -0.15
N PHE A 220 -2.46 1.73 -0.89
CA PHE A 220 -2.16 3.16 -0.73
C PHE A 220 -2.25 3.94 -2.04
N ASP A 221 -3.41 3.89 -2.70
CA ASP A 221 -3.62 4.70 -3.90
C ASP A 221 -3.66 6.20 -3.55
N PHE A 222 -3.08 7.03 -4.43
CA PHE A 222 -2.85 8.47 -4.24
C PHE A 222 -2.13 8.92 -2.96
N TYR A 223 -1.54 8.03 -2.18
CA TYR A 223 -0.72 8.42 -1.03
C TYR A 223 0.62 9.03 -1.48
N GLY A 224 1.15 10.00 -0.74
CA GLY A 224 2.41 10.68 -1.13
C GLY A 224 3.17 11.37 0.00
N ASN A 225 2.88 11.04 1.25
CA ASN A 225 3.66 11.50 2.41
C ASN A 225 4.50 10.33 2.94
N TYR A 226 5.83 10.42 2.97
CA TYR A 226 6.67 9.30 3.43
C TYR A 226 7.41 9.62 4.74
N GLU A 227 7.02 10.70 5.41
CA GLU A 227 7.62 11.13 6.66
C GLU A 227 7.44 10.10 7.77
N LEU A 228 8.46 9.95 8.61
CA LEU A 228 8.48 8.95 9.69
C LEU A 228 7.28 9.08 10.65
N MET A 229 6.81 10.30 10.88
CA MET A 229 5.67 10.57 11.77
C MET A 229 4.35 10.00 11.24
N ASP A 230 4.23 9.83 9.93
CA ASP A 230 3.04 9.30 9.27
C ASP A 230 3.00 7.76 9.21
N TRP A 231 4.11 7.09 9.57
CA TRP A 231 4.19 5.62 9.53
C TRP A 231 3.10 4.98 10.40
N THR A 232 2.85 5.49 11.60
CA THR A 232 1.79 4.92 12.46
C THR A 232 0.38 5.10 11.90
N LEU A 233 0.14 6.18 11.16
CA LEU A 233 -1.15 6.47 10.54
C LEU A 233 -1.40 5.51 9.37
N THR A 234 -0.40 5.33 8.51
CA THR A 234 -0.46 4.35 7.41
C THR A 234 -0.51 2.92 7.91
N HIS A 235 0.22 2.58 8.98
CA HIS A 235 0.12 1.26 9.60
C HIS A 235 -1.29 0.96 10.08
N ARG A 236 -1.97 1.92 10.73
CA ARG A 236 -3.37 1.73 11.17
C ARG A 236 -4.32 1.52 10.01
N HIS A 237 -4.14 2.27 8.93
CA HIS A 237 -4.92 2.10 7.70
C HIS A 237 -4.77 0.69 7.14
N ALA A 238 -3.55 0.27 6.84
CA ALA A 238 -3.26 -1.04 6.29
C ALA A 238 -3.67 -2.17 7.25
N GLN A 239 -3.37 -2.06 8.54
CA GLN A 239 -3.73 -3.06 9.55
C GLN A 239 -5.23 -3.33 9.57
N THR A 240 -6.03 -2.27 9.52
CA THR A 240 -7.50 -2.39 9.56
C THR A 240 -8.02 -3.14 8.34
N ILE A 241 -7.53 -2.81 7.15
CA ILE A 241 -7.94 -3.46 5.89
C ILE A 241 -7.43 -4.89 5.83
N VAL A 242 -6.14 -5.11 6.06
CA VAL A 242 -5.48 -6.42 5.98
C VAL A 242 -6.10 -7.39 6.98
N THR A 243 -6.23 -7.00 8.25
CA THR A 243 -6.82 -7.87 9.27
C THR A 243 -8.27 -8.22 8.96
N LYS A 244 -9.00 -7.33 8.28
CA LYS A 244 -10.41 -7.55 7.94
C LYS A 244 -10.59 -8.51 6.75
N LEU A 245 -9.66 -8.54 5.81
CA LEU A 245 -9.82 -9.27 4.54
C LEU A 245 -8.89 -10.49 4.41
N LYS A 246 -7.89 -10.66 5.28
CA LYS A 246 -6.89 -11.74 5.16
C LYS A 246 -7.46 -13.15 5.06
N ASP A 247 -8.67 -13.40 5.58
CA ASP A 247 -9.31 -14.73 5.53
C ASP A 247 -10.29 -14.86 4.35
N HIS A 248 -10.37 -13.85 3.46
CA HIS A 248 -11.33 -13.82 2.36
C HIS A 248 -10.90 -14.72 1.19
N PRO A 249 -11.74 -15.65 0.70
CA PRO A 249 -11.34 -16.62 -0.33
C PRO A 249 -10.92 -16.01 -1.67
N ALA A 250 -11.54 -14.90 -2.09
CA ALA A 250 -11.13 -14.17 -3.29
C ALA A 250 -9.84 -13.34 -3.14
N LEU A 251 -9.29 -13.15 -1.94
CA LEU A 251 -8.07 -12.37 -1.77
C LEU A 251 -6.89 -13.10 -2.44
N PHE A 252 -6.21 -12.43 -3.36
CA PHE A 252 -4.95 -12.91 -3.91
C PHE A 252 -3.77 -12.49 -3.03
N GLY A 253 -3.76 -11.22 -2.64
CA GLY A 253 -2.69 -10.62 -1.85
C GLY A 253 -2.64 -9.10 -1.98
N TRP A 254 -1.50 -8.56 -1.58
CA TRP A 254 -1.35 -7.14 -1.28
C TRP A 254 -0.35 -6.47 -2.23
N ASP A 255 -0.81 -5.49 -2.99
CA ASP A 255 0.06 -4.50 -3.59
C ASP A 255 0.14 -3.31 -2.62
N ILE A 256 1.34 -2.92 -2.18
CA ILE A 256 1.46 -1.84 -1.20
C ILE A 256 0.98 -0.53 -1.82
N LYS A 257 1.50 -0.16 -2.99
CA LYS A 257 1.24 1.15 -3.58
C LYS A 257 1.45 1.12 -5.08
N ASN A 258 0.60 1.86 -5.79
CA ASN A 258 0.79 2.19 -7.18
C ASN A 258 1.92 3.21 -7.40
N GLU A 259 2.89 2.84 -8.22
CA GLU A 259 3.96 3.67 -8.77
C GLU A 259 4.72 4.54 -7.75
N PRO A 260 5.20 3.98 -6.63
CA PRO A 260 5.91 4.77 -5.61
C PRO A 260 7.24 5.35 -6.11
N ASP A 261 7.85 4.79 -7.16
CA ASP A 261 9.07 5.32 -7.75
C ASP A 261 8.90 6.69 -8.41
N LEU A 262 7.67 7.07 -8.78
CA LEU A 262 7.37 8.41 -9.29
C LEU A 262 7.53 9.49 -8.22
N ASP A 263 7.55 9.11 -6.93
CA ASP A 263 7.73 10.03 -5.81
C ASP A 263 9.21 10.26 -5.45
N PHE A 264 10.17 9.50 -6.02
CA PHE A 264 11.58 9.53 -5.62
C PHE A 264 12.23 10.92 -5.69
N GLU A 265 11.93 11.70 -6.73
CA GLU A 265 12.50 13.05 -6.88
C GLU A 265 11.96 14.02 -5.82
N SER A 266 10.64 13.96 -5.54
CA SER A 266 9.96 14.92 -4.67
C SER A 266 9.96 14.54 -3.19
N ARG A 267 10.28 13.28 -2.87
CA ARG A 267 10.21 12.71 -1.51
C ARG A 267 11.50 12.04 -1.06
N THR A 268 12.51 11.98 -1.94
CA THR A 268 13.76 11.19 -1.81
C THR A 268 13.53 9.69 -1.91
N GLN A 269 14.38 9.00 -2.67
CA GLN A 269 14.31 7.55 -2.86
C GLN A 269 14.43 6.82 -1.51
N GLU A 270 15.31 7.28 -0.63
CA GLU A 270 15.57 6.66 0.66
C GLU A 270 14.33 6.63 1.56
N ASN A 271 13.56 7.72 1.62
CA ASN A 271 12.35 7.78 2.44
C ASN A 271 11.24 6.87 1.90
N VAL A 272 11.05 6.87 0.58
CA VAL A 272 10.04 6.01 -0.07
C VAL A 272 10.37 4.54 0.16
N LEU A 273 11.64 4.14 -0.06
CA LEU A 273 12.07 2.76 0.15
C LEU A 273 11.98 2.33 1.63
N ALA A 274 12.31 3.22 2.57
CA ALA A 274 12.21 2.92 4.00
C ALA A 274 10.76 2.68 4.44
N TRP A 275 9.82 3.51 3.96
CA TRP A 275 8.40 3.33 4.22
C TRP A 275 7.86 2.02 3.61
N LEU A 276 8.24 1.70 2.37
CA LEU A 276 7.86 0.45 1.71
C LEU A 276 8.38 -0.79 2.47
N GLU A 277 9.66 -0.81 2.84
CA GLU A 277 10.27 -1.91 3.62
C GLU A 277 9.52 -2.14 4.95
N GLU A 278 9.22 -1.07 5.68
CA GLU A 278 8.50 -1.19 6.94
C GLU A 278 7.07 -1.71 6.71
N MET A 279 6.37 -1.21 5.69
CA MET A 279 5.03 -1.67 5.36
C MET A 279 5.00 -3.15 4.97
N ILE A 280 5.98 -3.63 4.18
CA ILE A 280 6.14 -5.07 3.87
C ILE A 280 6.23 -5.88 5.17
N THR A 281 7.09 -5.43 6.09
CA THR A 281 7.33 -6.09 7.38
C THR A 281 6.05 -6.17 8.22
N ARG A 282 5.26 -5.09 8.23
CA ARG A 282 4.02 -5.01 9.00
C ARG A 282 2.92 -5.89 8.41
N ILE A 283 2.69 -5.81 7.10
CA ILE A 283 1.68 -6.63 6.42
C ILE A 283 1.92 -8.11 6.69
N ARG A 284 3.18 -8.58 6.57
CA ARG A 284 3.55 -9.97 6.88
C ARG A 284 3.26 -10.42 8.30
N THR A 285 3.20 -9.48 9.24
CA THR A 285 2.84 -9.78 10.64
C THR A 285 1.33 -9.94 10.80
N TRP A 286 0.54 -9.15 10.07
CA TRP A 286 -0.93 -9.18 10.13
C TRP A 286 -1.54 -10.30 9.28
N ASP A 287 -0.90 -10.60 8.15
CA ASP A 287 -1.26 -11.63 7.18
C ASP A 287 0.01 -12.37 6.72
N PRO A 288 0.32 -13.53 7.35
CA PRO A 288 1.48 -14.34 6.98
C PRO A 288 1.21 -15.26 5.77
N GLU A 289 -0.02 -15.33 5.26
CA GLU A 289 -0.41 -16.30 4.23
C GLU A 289 -0.36 -15.70 2.82
N HIS A 290 -0.85 -14.47 2.64
CA HIS A 290 -0.97 -13.88 1.32
C HIS A 290 0.31 -13.17 0.84
N PRO A 291 0.62 -13.25 -0.48
CA PRO A 291 1.77 -12.57 -1.05
C PRO A 291 1.64 -11.05 -1.00
N VAL A 292 2.79 -10.39 -1.05
CA VAL A 292 2.96 -8.93 -0.99
C VAL A 292 3.86 -8.52 -2.14
N THR A 293 3.49 -7.46 -2.86
CA THR A 293 4.23 -6.86 -3.97
C THR A 293 4.17 -5.33 -3.91
N ILE A 294 4.82 -4.67 -4.87
CA ILE A 294 4.80 -3.24 -5.10
C ILE A 294 4.57 -2.99 -6.60
N GLY A 295 3.54 -2.24 -6.98
CA GLY A 295 3.25 -1.86 -8.36
C GLY A 295 4.20 -0.79 -8.91
N TRP A 296 5.44 -1.17 -9.24
CA TRP A 296 6.46 -0.24 -9.75
C TRP A 296 6.14 0.29 -11.16
N SER A 297 6.36 1.59 -11.41
CA SER A 297 6.08 2.20 -12.72
C SER A 297 6.99 1.70 -13.86
N SER A 298 8.07 0.99 -13.52
CA SER A 298 9.03 0.49 -14.50
C SER A 298 9.83 -0.72 -14.01
N ALA A 299 10.32 -1.52 -14.96
CA ALA A 299 11.28 -2.60 -14.70
C ALA A 299 12.58 -2.12 -14.04
N THR A 300 13.01 -0.89 -14.30
CA THR A 300 14.21 -0.33 -13.65
C THR A 300 14.00 -0.14 -12.16
N ALA A 301 12.83 0.35 -11.75
CA ALA A 301 12.47 0.52 -10.34
C ALA A 301 12.17 -0.81 -9.66
N ALA A 302 11.61 -1.78 -10.39
CA ALA A 302 11.18 -3.08 -9.87
C ALA A 302 12.30 -3.96 -9.27
N LYS A 303 13.57 -3.60 -9.45
CA LYS A 303 14.70 -4.22 -8.74
C LYS A 303 14.76 -3.84 -7.25
N HIS A 304 14.18 -2.71 -6.85
CA HIS A 304 14.20 -2.25 -5.47
C HIS A 304 13.32 -3.14 -4.59
N LEU A 305 13.85 -3.51 -3.42
CA LEU A 305 13.17 -4.39 -2.46
C LEU A 305 12.74 -5.74 -3.06
N ALA A 306 13.33 -6.13 -4.19
CA ALA A 306 12.97 -7.34 -4.90
C ALA A 306 13.16 -8.57 -4.03
N ASP A 307 14.16 -8.60 -3.14
CA ASP A 307 14.39 -9.64 -2.14
C ASP A 307 13.33 -9.66 -1.02
N GLN A 308 12.75 -8.50 -0.71
CA GLN A 308 11.77 -8.35 0.36
C GLN A 308 10.33 -8.69 -0.05
N VAL A 309 9.93 -8.53 -1.31
CA VAL A 309 8.56 -8.87 -1.76
C VAL A 309 8.40 -10.37 -2.06
N HIS A 310 7.17 -10.87 -2.15
CA HIS A 310 6.92 -12.28 -2.52
C HIS A 310 7.06 -12.49 -4.03
N PHE A 311 6.56 -11.57 -4.84
CA PHE A 311 6.79 -11.52 -6.28
C PHE A 311 7.07 -10.08 -6.69
N VAL A 312 7.67 -9.89 -7.87
CA VAL A 312 7.99 -8.56 -8.40
C VAL A 312 6.91 -8.15 -9.39
N SER A 313 6.29 -6.99 -9.19
CA SER A 313 5.39 -6.40 -10.18
C SER A 313 5.95 -5.13 -10.78
N PHE A 314 5.65 -4.89 -12.06
CA PHE A 314 6.08 -3.68 -12.77
C PHE A 314 5.11 -3.30 -13.88
N HIS A 315 5.16 -2.03 -14.28
CA HIS A 315 4.37 -1.47 -15.38
C HIS A 315 5.22 -1.34 -16.65
N TYR A 316 4.56 -1.44 -17.82
CA TYR A 316 5.22 -1.28 -19.11
C TYR A 316 4.35 -0.54 -20.13
N TYR A 317 4.74 0.69 -20.44
CA TYR A 317 4.12 1.55 -21.48
C TYR A 317 5.12 2.00 -22.56
N LYS A 318 6.25 1.30 -22.70
CA LYS A 318 7.27 1.56 -23.73
C LYS A 318 6.98 0.75 -25.00
N GLU A 319 7.88 0.82 -25.97
CA GLU A 319 7.77 0.12 -27.26
C GLU A 319 7.66 -1.41 -27.09
N PRO A 320 6.68 -2.09 -27.71
CA PRO A 320 6.55 -3.55 -27.61
C PRO A 320 7.77 -4.34 -28.07
N SER A 321 8.55 -3.82 -29.03
CA SER A 321 9.75 -4.51 -29.53
C SER A 321 10.85 -4.66 -28.47
N GLU A 322 10.90 -3.75 -27.49
CA GLU A 322 11.90 -3.75 -26.42
C GLU A 322 11.43 -4.52 -25.17
N PHE A 323 10.19 -5.02 -25.17
CA PHE A 323 9.58 -5.62 -23.99
C PHE A 323 10.33 -6.87 -23.52
N VAL A 324 10.52 -7.85 -24.42
CA VAL A 324 11.16 -9.13 -24.08
C VAL A 324 12.57 -8.92 -23.51
N LYS A 325 13.34 -7.98 -24.10
CA LYS A 325 14.66 -7.60 -23.58
C LYS A 325 14.56 -7.02 -22.18
N THR A 326 13.68 -6.03 -21.99
CA THR A 326 13.46 -5.39 -20.68
C THR A 326 13.04 -6.40 -19.61
N TYR A 327 12.12 -7.31 -19.95
CA TYR A 327 11.67 -8.39 -19.07
C TYR A 327 12.81 -9.34 -18.67
N LYS A 328 13.61 -9.80 -19.64
CA LYS A 328 14.73 -10.71 -19.39
C LYS A 328 15.81 -10.08 -18.50
N GLU A 329 16.12 -8.81 -18.73
CA GLU A 329 17.05 -8.04 -17.88
C GLU A 329 16.52 -7.91 -16.44
N LEU A 330 15.21 -7.66 -16.25
CA LEU A 330 14.60 -7.65 -14.93
C LEU A 330 14.68 -9.03 -14.27
N LYS A 331 14.32 -10.08 -15.00
CA LYS A 331 14.31 -11.47 -14.53
C LYS A 331 15.66 -11.94 -14.01
N GLU A 332 16.73 -11.57 -14.72
CA GLU A 332 18.10 -11.83 -14.29
C GLU A 332 18.44 -11.07 -12.99
N ARG A 333 18.08 -9.79 -12.91
CA ARG A 333 18.38 -8.93 -11.74
C ARG A 333 17.64 -9.35 -10.48
N VAL A 334 16.43 -9.89 -10.59
CA VAL A 334 15.61 -10.30 -9.43
C VAL A 334 15.83 -11.77 -9.04
N GLY A 335 16.83 -12.43 -9.63
CA GLY A 335 17.30 -13.75 -9.19
C GLY A 335 16.27 -14.86 -9.35
N GLY A 336 15.43 -14.81 -10.39
CA GLY A 336 14.43 -15.85 -10.66
C GLY A 336 13.15 -15.78 -9.80
N LYS A 337 12.96 -14.70 -9.03
CA LYS A 337 11.68 -14.42 -8.37
C LYS A 337 10.55 -14.31 -9.40
N SER A 338 9.34 -14.78 -9.06
CA SER A 338 8.17 -14.65 -9.93
C SER A 338 7.89 -13.18 -10.27
N ILE A 339 7.51 -12.91 -11.51
CA ILE A 339 7.27 -11.56 -12.03
C ILE A 339 5.84 -11.47 -12.55
N LEU A 340 5.16 -10.37 -12.24
CA LEU A 340 3.86 -9.99 -12.77
C LEU A 340 3.99 -8.69 -13.58
N LEU A 341 3.55 -8.69 -14.84
CA LEU A 341 3.32 -7.44 -15.56
C LEU A 341 2.00 -6.84 -15.06
N SER A 342 2.05 -6.01 -14.02
CA SER A 342 0.85 -5.56 -13.30
C SER A 342 0.12 -4.41 -14.00
N GLU A 343 0.73 -3.79 -15.00
CA GLU A 343 0.06 -2.80 -15.84
C GLU A 343 0.75 -2.64 -17.20
N TYR A 344 -0.05 -2.64 -18.25
CA TYR A 344 0.36 -2.30 -19.62
C TYR A 344 -0.90 -2.04 -20.44
N GLY A 345 -0.78 -1.25 -21.50
CA GLY A 345 -1.91 -0.97 -22.36
C GLY A 345 -1.60 0.09 -23.40
N TYR A 346 -2.54 0.27 -24.32
CA TYR A 346 -2.47 1.27 -25.38
C TYR A 346 -3.79 2.01 -25.48
N SER A 347 -3.73 3.34 -25.60
CA SER A 347 -4.92 4.18 -25.73
C SER A 347 -5.33 4.28 -27.19
N SER A 348 -6.60 3.96 -27.49
CA SER A 348 -7.17 4.11 -28.84
C SER A 348 -7.50 5.57 -29.19
N TYR A 349 -7.21 6.53 -28.30
CA TYR A 349 -7.50 7.95 -28.53
C TYR A 349 -6.85 8.43 -29.83
N SER A 350 -7.64 9.03 -30.72
CA SER A 350 -7.16 9.72 -31.92
C SER A 350 -7.54 11.18 -31.81
N GLY A 351 -6.56 12.09 -31.86
CA GLY A 351 -6.84 13.51 -31.86
C GLY A 351 -5.62 14.36 -32.20
N PHE A 352 -5.85 15.66 -32.36
CA PHE A 352 -4.82 16.63 -32.69
C PHE A 352 -3.57 16.50 -31.79
N TRP A 353 -3.78 16.22 -30.50
CA TRP A 353 -2.72 16.14 -29.48
C TRP A 353 -1.86 14.88 -29.51
N ASN A 354 -2.26 13.84 -30.24
CA ASN A 354 -1.37 12.71 -30.56
C ASN A 354 -1.14 12.58 -32.06
N LEU A 355 -1.31 13.66 -32.83
CA LEU A 355 -1.15 13.67 -34.28
C LEU A 355 -2.04 12.62 -34.99
N TYR A 356 -3.22 12.31 -34.42
CA TYR A 356 -4.15 11.29 -34.93
C TYR A 356 -3.54 9.88 -35.03
N THR A 357 -2.48 9.60 -34.27
CA THR A 357 -1.73 8.33 -34.35
C THR A 357 -2.36 7.18 -33.55
N GLY A 358 -3.36 7.43 -32.71
CA GLY A 358 -4.10 6.36 -32.05
C GLY A 358 -5.32 5.94 -32.85
N SER A 359 -5.70 4.67 -32.75
CA SER A 359 -6.91 4.10 -33.34
C SER A 359 -7.23 2.78 -32.63
N GLU A 360 -8.45 2.24 -32.81
CA GLU A 360 -8.77 0.90 -32.33
C GLU A 360 -7.93 -0.18 -33.03
N THR A 361 -7.58 0.01 -34.30
CA THR A 361 -6.66 -0.88 -35.02
C THR A 361 -5.27 -0.87 -34.39
N ASN A 362 -4.71 0.31 -34.08
CA ASN A 362 -3.38 0.40 -33.47
C ASN A 362 -3.37 -0.18 -32.05
N GLN A 363 -4.47 -0.03 -31.30
CA GLN A 363 -4.64 -0.70 -30.02
C GLN A 363 -4.67 -2.22 -30.19
N ALA A 364 -5.38 -2.72 -31.21
CA ALA A 364 -5.46 -4.14 -31.53
C ALA A 364 -4.10 -4.73 -31.93
N ASP A 365 -3.36 -4.06 -32.83
CA ASP A 365 -2.01 -4.43 -33.24
C ASP A 365 -1.02 -4.46 -32.05
N TYR A 366 -1.12 -3.48 -31.14
CA TYR A 366 -0.34 -3.46 -29.90
C TYR A 366 -0.62 -4.71 -29.04
N TYR A 367 -1.90 -5.03 -28.81
CA TYR A 367 -2.27 -6.18 -27.98
C TYR A 367 -1.90 -7.50 -28.65
N GLU A 368 -1.98 -7.61 -29.97
CA GLU A 368 -1.50 -8.78 -30.71
C GLU A 368 -0.01 -9.04 -30.43
N ILE A 369 0.83 -8.02 -30.59
CA ILE A 369 2.28 -8.13 -30.36
C ILE A 369 2.57 -8.48 -28.90
N MET A 370 1.99 -7.73 -27.96
CA MET A 370 2.24 -7.93 -26.53
C MET A 370 1.74 -9.30 -26.07
N GLN A 371 0.54 -9.72 -26.46
CA GLN A 371 -0.02 -11.02 -26.04
C GLN A 371 0.80 -12.20 -26.57
N ASN A 372 1.29 -12.13 -27.81
CA ASN A 372 2.17 -13.16 -28.35
C ASN A 372 3.46 -13.30 -27.53
N GLN A 373 4.10 -12.18 -27.18
CA GLN A 373 5.30 -12.17 -26.34
C GLN A 373 5.03 -12.69 -24.92
N LEU A 374 3.90 -12.30 -24.31
CA LEU A 374 3.52 -12.75 -22.97
C LEU A 374 3.23 -14.25 -22.92
N ILE A 375 2.60 -14.81 -23.96
CA ILE A 375 2.36 -16.24 -24.10
C ILE A 375 3.67 -17.00 -24.27
N GLU A 376 4.57 -16.53 -25.14
CA GLU A 376 5.87 -17.17 -25.39
C GLU A 376 6.74 -17.21 -24.12
N GLU A 377 6.78 -16.10 -23.38
CA GLU A 377 7.55 -15.99 -22.13
C GLU A 377 6.83 -16.56 -20.90
N LYS A 378 5.57 -17.01 -21.06
CA LYS A 378 4.68 -17.49 -19.97
C LYS A 378 4.58 -16.49 -18.82
N LEU A 379 4.46 -15.21 -19.16
CA LEU A 379 4.46 -14.12 -18.18
C LEU A 379 3.01 -13.79 -17.79
N PRO A 380 2.65 -13.89 -16.49
CA PRO A 380 1.35 -13.41 -16.02
C PRO A 380 1.23 -11.89 -16.17
N TYR A 381 0.00 -11.42 -16.37
CA TYR A 381 -0.25 -10.04 -16.72
C TYR A 381 -1.59 -9.52 -16.20
N LEU A 382 -1.64 -8.22 -15.95
CA LEU A 382 -2.84 -7.42 -15.71
C LEU A 382 -2.83 -6.21 -16.65
N PHE A 383 -3.74 -6.17 -17.62
CA PHE A 383 -3.78 -5.04 -18.57
C PHE A 383 -4.55 -3.83 -18.00
N TRP A 384 -4.32 -2.66 -18.59
CA TRP A 384 -5.06 -1.44 -18.36
C TRP A 384 -5.88 -1.11 -19.63
N THR A 385 -7.20 -1.17 -19.61
CA THR A 385 -8.17 -1.61 -18.58
C THR A 385 -9.42 -2.13 -19.30
N LEU A 386 -10.47 -2.57 -18.59
CA LEU A 386 -11.66 -3.17 -19.20
C LEU A 386 -12.47 -2.16 -20.03
N PHE A 387 -12.81 -1.01 -19.44
CA PHE A 387 -13.71 -0.02 -20.02
C PHE A 387 -13.00 1.30 -20.36
N ASP A 388 -13.52 1.97 -21.39
CA ASP A 388 -13.32 3.41 -21.55
C ASP A 388 -14.10 4.16 -20.47
N PHE A 389 -13.66 5.38 -20.18
CA PHE A 389 -14.27 6.22 -19.15
C PHE A 389 -14.74 7.56 -19.72
N ASP A 390 -15.87 8.05 -19.24
CA ASP A 390 -16.38 9.39 -19.59
C ASP A 390 -15.53 10.50 -18.98
N GLU A 391 -15.07 10.27 -17.75
CA GLU A 391 -14.38 11.26 -16.93
C GLU A 391 -13.10 10.67 -16.32
N VAL A 392 -12.07 11.52 -16.24
CA VAL A 392 -10.81 11.20 -15.56
C VAL A 392 -10.51 12.35 -14.60
N PRO A 393 -10.39 12.07 -13.28
CA PRO A 393 -10.13 13.10 -12.29
C PRO A 393 -8.80 13.83 -12.52
N ASN A 394 -8.73 15.09 -12.06
CA ASN A 394 -7.50 15.87 -12.14
C ASN A 394 -6.34 15.25 -11.34
N SER A 395 -6.64 14.51 -10.27
CA SER A 395 -5.64 13.82 -9.44
C SER A 395 -4.85 12.75 -10.20
N VAL A 396 -5.42 12.20 -11.29
CA VAL A 396 -4.81 11.10 -12.05
C VAL A 396 -3.76 11.61 -13.05
N VAL A 397 -4.08 12.63 -13.86
CA VAL A 397 -3.20 13.10 -14.95
C VAL A 397 -3.05 14.62 -15.03
N GLY A 398 -3.49 15.32 -13.99
CA GLY A 398 -3.53 16.78 -13.94
C GLY A 398 -4.71 17.37 -14.72
N ARG A 399 -4.71 18.70 -14.87
CA ARG A 399 -5.79 19.46 -15.50
C ARG A 399 -5.76 19.48 -17.03
N LEU A 400 -4.69 18.95 -17.64
CA LEU A 400 -4.43 19.07 -19.07
C LEU A 400 -5.40 18.20 -19.88
N PRO A 401 -6.25 18.77 -20.77
CA PRO A 401 -7.30 18.03 -21.47
C PRO A 401 -6.77 16.84 -22.28
N TRP A 402 -5.65 16.99 -23.00
CA TRP A 402 -5.11 15.91 -23.84
C TRP A 402 -4.58 14.71 -23.05
N ARG A 403 -4.10 14.92 -21.82
CA ARG A 403 -3.70 13.81 -20.94
C ARG A 403 -4.92 13.04 -20.45
N LYS A 404 -6.02 13.75 -20.16
CA LYS A 404 -7.30 13.15 -19.77
C LYS A 404 -7.93 12.37 -20.91
N GLU A 405 -8.02 12.96 -22.10
CA GLU A 405 -8.63 12.32 -23.26
C GLU A 405 -7.90 11.03 -23.67
N ARG A 406 -6.56 11.01 -23.56
CA ARG A 406 -5.80 9.76 -23.73
C ARG A 406 -6.18 8.72 -22.67
N GLN A 407 -6.33 9.12 -21.40
CA GLN A 407 -6.68 8.18 -20.32
C GLN A 407 -8.08 7.58 -20.45
N LYS A 408 -9.02 8.32 -21.04
CA LYS A 408 -10.40 7.85 -21.26
C LYS A 408 -10.52 6.67 -22.24
N ARG A 409 -9.50 6.43 -23.07
CA ARG A 409 -9.58 5.55 -24.25
C ARG A 409 -8.69 4.30 -24.18
N PHE A 410 -8.26 3.89 -22.99
CA PHE A 410 -7.47 2.66 -22.80
C PHE A 410 -8.32 1.40 -22.75
N GLY A 411 -9.62 1.51 -22.50
CA GLY A 411 -10.53 0.38 -22.45
C GLY A 411 -10.52 -0.44 -23.73
N ILE A 412 -10.83 -1.72 -23.59
CA ILE A 412 -11.13 -2.61 -24.72
C ILE A 412 -12.63 -2.71 -25.00
N ILE A 413 -13.44 -2.12 -24.12
CA ILE A 413 -14.88 -1.92 -24.27
C ILE A 413 -15.14 -0.42 -24.16
N THR A 414 -15.97 0.13 -25.04
CA THR A 414 -16.33 1.55 -25.01
C THR A 414 -17.21 1.87 -23.80
N VAL A 415 -17.41 3.17 -23.53
CA VAL A 415 -18.34 3.65 -22.48
C VAL A 415 -19.77 3.10 -22.67
N ASP A 416 -20.17 2.88 -23.93
CA ASP A 416 -21.50 2.38 -24.32
C ASP A 416 -21.60 0.85 -24.24
N GLY A 417 -20.51 0.15 -23.94
CA GLY A 417 -20.47 -1.31 -23.81
C GLY A 417 -20.08 -2.05 -25.09
N GLU A 418 -19.68 -1.34 -26.15
CA GLU A 418 -19.26 -1.95 -27.41
C GLU A 418 -17.83 -2.49 -27.34
N ARG A 419 -17.60 -3.70 -27.84
CA ARG A 419 -16.27 -4.33 -27.85
C ARG A 419 -15.41 -3.71 -28.96
N LYS A 420 -14.22 -3.24 -28.61
CA LYS A 420 -13.22 -2.76 -29.58
C LYS A 420 -12.48 -3.93 -30.23
N SER A 421 -11.81 -3.68 -31.35
CA SER A 421 -10.98 -4.66 -32.05
C SER A 421 -9.94 -5.34 -31.16
N ALA A 422 -9.40 -4.65 -30.15
CA ALA A 422 -8.45 -5.19 -29.19
C ALA A 422 -9.02 -6.34 -28.32
N TYR A 423 -10.34 -6.42 -28.15
CA TYR A 423 -11.01 -7.41 -27.30
C TYR A 423 -10.60 -8.85 -27.65
N GLN A 424 -10.49 -9.17 -28.94
CA GLN A 424 -10.19 -10.53 -29.42
C GLN A 424 -8.82 -11.07 -28.96
N TYR A 425 -7.85 -10.20 -28.70
CA TYR A 425 -6.50 -10.61 -28.29
C TYR A 425 -6.40 -10.90 -26.78
N LEU A 426 -7.33 -10.32 -26.01
CA LEU A 426 -7.41 -10.46 -24.55
C LEU A 426 -8.48 -11.46 -24.10
N ASP A 427 -9.45 -11.76 -24.96
CA ASP A 427 -10.41 -12.84 -24.74
C ASP A 427 -9.71 -14.21 -24.85
N LYS A 428 -9.73 -14.97 -23.75
CA LYS A 428 -9.12 -16.30 -23.62
C LYS A 428 -10.17 -17.42 -23.55
N SER A 429 -11.45 -17.12 -23.79
CA SER A 429 -12.55 -18.10 -23.76
C SER A 429 -12.31 -19.30 -24.69
N GLY A 430 -11.63 -19.10 -25.83
CA GLY A 430 -11.31 -20.13 -26.82
C GLY A 430 -10.07 -20.99 -26.52
N LEU A 431 -9.38 -20.78 -25.39
CA LEU A 431 -8.14 -21.49 -25.02
C LEU A 431 -8.34 -22.51 -23.87
N LYS A 432 -9.61 -22.77 -23.47
CA LYS A 432 -9.96 -23.69 -22.38
C LYS A 432 -9.83 -25.17 -22.76
#